data_AF-S3I3L9-F1
#
_entry.id   AF-S3I3L9-F1
#
_cell.length_a   1.000
_cell.length_b   1.000
_cell.length_c   1.000
_cell.angle_alpha   90.00
_cell.angle_beta   90.00
_cell.angle_gamma   90.00
#
_symmetry.space_group_name_H-M   'P 1'
#
loop_
_entity.id
_entity.type
_entity.pdbx_description
1 polymer ?
#
loop_
_entity_poly.entity_id
_entity_poly.type
_entity_poly.pdbx_seq_one_letter_code
_entity_poly.pdbx_strand_id
1 'polypeptide(L)'
;MAVDGVSNVNSSSSSSSSSAQQKATLNYDNFLQLLIAQMKNQDPTDPVDASEQMSQLASFSQVEQTIQTNSKLDTLLASSSLTQAGSYIGKYMTSADGSVKGTVASVKVYSDGIIATTTDGGNILVQAGITLSDKAPTTTDTSSSS
;
A
#
# COMPACT_ATOMS: atom_id res chain seq x y z
N MET A 1 -21.94 33.18 15.56
CA MET A 1 -21.47 33.38 14.17
C MET A 1 -20.25 32.50 13.95
N ALA A 2 -20.19 31.91 12.75
CA ALA A 2 -19.10 31.20 12.09
C ALA A 2 -18.83 29.74 12.49
N VAL A 3 -18.70 28.77 11.58
CA VAL A 3 -19.14 28.56 10.18
C VAL A 3 -19.00 27.05 9.92
N ASP A 4 -19.90 26.49 9.12
CA ASP A 4 -19.81 25.14 8.55
C ASP A 4 -18.57 24.93 7.69
N GLY A 5 -17.86 23.82 7.91
CA GLY A 5 -16.83 23.29 7.03
C GLY A 5 -17.31 22.02 6.34
N VAL A 6 -18.00 22.18 5.21
CA VAL A 6 -18.30 21.07 4.29
C VAL A 6 -17.04 20.64 3.55
N SER A 7 -16.75 19.33 3.53
CA SER A 7 -16.29 18.61 2.33
C SER A 7 -16.00 17.15 2.66
N ASN A 8 -17.07 16.37 2.56
CA ASN A 8 -17.04 14.91 2.55
C ASN A 8 -16.42 14.43 1.21
N VAL A 9 -15.09 14.53 1.07
CA VAL A 9 -14.34 14.02 -0.09
C VAL A 9 -13.46 12.87 0.38
N ASN A 10 -13.98 11.64 0.38
CA ASN A 10 -13.13 10.44 0.22
C ASN A 10 -13.88 9.13 -0.12
N SER A 11 -15.04 9.16 -0.77
CA SER A 11 -15.78 7.91 -1.08
C SER A 11 -15.89 7.59 -2.57
N SER A 12 -15.19 8.30 -3.46
CA SER A 12 -15.32 8.13 -4.92
C SER A 12 -14.13 7.45 -5.62
N SER A 13 -13.10 6.99 -4.91
CA SER A 13 -11.94 6.35 -5.56
C SER A 13 -12.19 4.86 -5.90
N SER A 14 -13.04 4.17 -5.14
CA SER A 14 -13.35 2.74 -5.35
C SER A 14 -14.43 2.48 -6.42
N SER A 15 -15.26 3.48 -6.75
CA SER A 15 -16.25 3.39 -7.84
C SER A 15 -15.62 3.55 -9.22
N SER A 16 -14.51 4.28 -9.31
CA SER A 16 -13.87 4.61 -10.59
C SER A 16 -13.11 3.41 -11.16
N SER A 17 -12.37 2.66 -10.34
CA SER A 17 -11.65 1.46 -10.78
C SER A 17 -12.58 0.28 -11.09
N SER A 18 -13.66 0.11 -10.32
CA SER A 18 -14.68 -0.90 -10.60
C SER A 18 -15.47 -0.57 -11.88
N SER A 19 -15.81 0.71 -12.10
CA SER A 19 -16.46 1.13 -13.35
C SER A 19 -15.54 1.04 -14.58
N ALA A 20 -14.23 1.27 -14.44
CA ALA A 20 -13.25 1.08 -15.51
C ALA A 20 -13.07 -0.41 -15.85
N GLN A 21 -12.95 -1.26 -14.82
CA GLN A 21 -12.91 -2.72 -14.98
C GLN A 21 -14.17 -3.23 -15.68
N GLN A 22 -15.36 -2.82 -15.22
CA GLN A 22 -16.63 -3.20 -15.84
C GLN A 22 -16.76 -2.68 -17.28
N LYS A 23 -16.28 -1.47 -17.60
CA LYS A 23 -16.26 -0.96 -18.97
C LYS A 23 -15.29 -1.74 -19.87
N ALA A 24 -14.14 -2.15 -19.36
CA ALA A 24 -13.19 -2.99 -20.11
C ALA A 24 -13.77 -4.39 -20.39
N THR A 25 -14.41 -5.02 -19.40
CA THR A 25 -15.06 -6.34 -19.58
C THR A 25 -16.27 -6.25 -20.51
N LEU A 26 -17.11 -5.22 -20.36
CA LEU A 26 -18.28 -4.98 -21.23
C LEU A 26 -17.87 -4.68 -22.69
N ASN A 27 -16.73 -4.03 -22.92
CA ASN A 27 -16.20 -3.83 -24.28
C ASN A 27 -15.66 -5.12 -24.88
N TYR A 28 -15.04 -5.99 -24.09
CA TYR A 28 -14.55 -7.30 -24.54
C TYR A 28 -15.68 -8.21 -25.01
N ASP A 29 -16.77 -8.32 -24.25
CA ASP A 29 -17.91 -9.18 -24.59
C ASP A 29 -18.68 -8.65 -25.82
N ASN A 30 -18.90 -7.34 -25.92
CA ASN A 30 -19.51 -6.73 -27.11
C ASN A 30 -18.62 -6.90 -28.35
N PHE A 31 -17.30 -6.89 -28.18
CA PHE A 31 -16.35 -7.09 -29.28
C PHE A 31 -16.31 -8.55 -29.76
N LEU A 32 -16.31 -9.54 -28.87
CA LEU A 32 -16.46 -10.96 -29.24
C LEU A 32 -17.76 -11.21 -30.00
N GLN A 33 -18.84 -10.55 -29.57
CA GLN A 33 -20.14 -10.64 -30.23
C GLN A 33 -20.13 -9.99 -31.62
N LEU A 34 -19.41 -8.88 -31.79
CA LEU A 34 -19.15 -8.24 -33.08
C LEU A 34 -18.22 -9.07 -33.98
N LEU A 35 -17.18 -9.70 -33.42
CA LEU A 35 -16.24 -10.57 -34.15
C LEU A 35 -16.93 -11.85 -34.65
N ILE A 36 -17.81 -12.44 -33.85
CA ILE A 36 -18.67 -13.55 -34.27
C ILE A 36 -19.69 -13.10 -35.33
N ALA A 37 -20.23 -11.89 -35.21
CA ALA A 37 -21.13 -11.33 -36.21
C ALA A 37 -20.42 -11.02 -37.55
N GLN A 38 -19.17 -10.55 -37.51
CA GLN A 38 -18.34 -10.28 -38.68
C GLN A 38 -17.85 -11.57 -39.36
N MET A 39 -17.45 -12.60 -38.59
CA MET A 39 -17.15 -13.94 -39.11
C MET A 39 -18.33 -14.59 -39.84
N LYS A 40 -19.56 -14.26 -39.43
CA LYS A 40 -20.77 -14.72 -40.13
C LYS A 40 -21.09 -13.95 -41.41
N ASN A 41 -20.47 -12.79 -41.67
CA ASN A 41 -20.97 -11.85 -42.68
C ASN A 41 -19.90 -11.05 -43.47
N GLN A 42 -18.60 -11.36 -43.37
CA GLN A 42 -17.56 -10.64 -44.11
C GLN A 42 -16.72 -11.55 -45.02
N ASP A 43 -16.56 -11.07 -46.25
CA ASP A 43 -15.55 -11.48 -47.24
C ASP A 43 -14.13 -11.29 -46.63
N PRO A 44 -13.15 -12.20 -46.87
CA PRO A 44 -11.97 -12.40 -46.03
C PRO A 44 -10.82 -11.38 -46.20
N THR A 45 -11.05 -10.21 -46.83
CA THR A 45 -9.94 -9.39 -47.32
C THR A 45 -9.42 -8.28 -46.40
N ASP A 46 -10.08 -7.92 -45.28
CA ASP A 46 -9.51 -6.92 -44.34
C ASP A 46 -9.82 -7.17 -42.84
N PRO A 47 -9.17 -8.16 -42.20
CA PRO A 47 -9.28 -8.42 -40.76
C PRO A 47 -8.33 -7.60 -39.86
N VAL A 48 -7.53 -6.68 -40.41
CA VAL A 48 -6.34 -6.13 -39.72
C VAL A 48 -6.62 -5.02 -38.69
N ASP A 49 -7.60 -4.13 -38.91
CA ASP A 49 -7.81 -2.95 -38.05
C ASP A 49 -8.38 -3.31 -36.66
N ALA A 50 -9.33 -4.25 -36.62
CA ALA A 50 -9.94 -4.72 -35.37
C ALA A 50 -8.97 -5.55 -34.51
N SER A 51 -8.07 -6.31 -35.15
CA SER A 51 -7.04 -7.11 -34.46
C SER A 51 -6.00 -6.22 -33.79
N GLU A 52 -5.60 -5.12 -34.44
CA GLU A 52 -4.58 -4.21 -33.92
C GLU A 52 -5.09 -3.36 -32.74
N GLN A 53 -6.34 -2.89 -32.81
CA GLN A 53 -7.00 -2.24 -31.66
C GLN A 53 -7.22 -3.20 -30.48
N MET A 54 -7.54 -4.46 -30.75
CA MET A 54 -7.67 -5.52 -29.73
C MET A 54 -6.33 -5.82 -29.06
N SER A 55 -5.24 -5.88 -29.83
CA SER A 55 -3.89 -6.06 -29.30
C SER A 55 -3.49 -4.92 -28.35
N GLN A 56 -3.85 -3.68 -28.70
CA GLN A 56 -3.62 -2.50 -27.85
C GLN A 56 -4.47 -2.53 -26.57
N LEU A 57 -5.75 -2.94 -26.65
CA LEU A 57 -6.63 -3.06 -25.49
C LEU A 57 -6.23 -4.21 -24.55
N ALA A 58 -5.83 -5.35 -25.10
CA ALA A 58 -5.30 -6.48 -24.32
C ALA A 58 -4.01 -6.07 -23.62
N SER A 59 -3.13 -5.32 -24.30
CA SER A 59 -1.91 -4.77 -23.72
C SER A 59 -2.23 -3.80 -22.57
N PHE A 60 -3.21 -2.91 -22.76
CA PHE A 60 -3.63 -1.97 -21.71
C PHE A 60 -4.23 -2.70 -20.49
N SER A 61 -5.08 -3.71 -20.72
CA SER A 61 -5.66 -4.52 -19.65
C SER A 61 -4.58 -5.28 -18.86
N GLN A 62 -3.55 -5.78 -19.54
CA GLN A 62 -2.40 -6.44 -18.90
C GLN A 62 -1.61 -5.47 -18.02
N VAL A 63 -1.39 -4.23 -18.49
CA VAL A 63 -0.71 -3.18 -17.71
C VAL A 63 -1.54 -2.81 -16.50
N GLU A 64 -2.84 -2.64 -16.65
CA GLU A 64 -3.73 -2.27 -15.54
C GLU A 64 -3.85 -3.40 -14.49
N GLN A 65 -3.91 -4.65 -14.93
CA GLN A 65 -3.81 -5.83 -14.06
C GLN A 65 -2.49 -5.83 -13.27
N THR A 66 -1.39 -5.45 -13.92
CA THR A 66 -0.07 -5.33 -13.28
C THR A 66 -0.06 -4.22 -12.24
N ILE A 67 -0.62 -3.04 -12.56
CA ILE A 67 -0.77 -1.92 -11.62
C ILE A 67 -1.61 -2.33 -10.40
N GLN A 68 -2.75 -2.98 -10.62
CA GLN A 68 -3.60 -3.48 -9.52
C GLN A 68 -2.88 -4.51 -8.65
N THR A 69 -2.07 -5.37 -9.26
CA THR A 69 -1.29 -6.37 -8.52
C THR A 69 -0.24 -5.70 -7.66
N ASN A 70 0.53 -4.75 -8.20
CA ASN A 70 1.50 -3.97 -7.43
C ASN A 70 0.85 -3.22 -6.27
N SER A 71 -0.29 -2.57 -6.50
CA SER A 71 -1.03 -1.87 -5.43
C SER A 71 -1.49 -2.81 -4.30
N LYS A 72 -1.91 -4.04 -4.63
CA LYS A 72 -2.24 -5.06 -3.64
C LYS A 72 -0.99 -5.52 -2.87
N LEU A 73 0.14 -5.69 -3.55
CA LEU A 73 1.42 -6.03 -2.92
C LEU A 73 1.87 -4.93 -1.94
N ASP A 74 1.75 -3.66 -2.32
CA ASP A 74 2.05 -2.53 -1.44
C ASP A 74 1.18 -2.53 -0.18
N THR A 75 -0.12 -2.84 -0.35
CA THR A 75 -1.06 -2.95 0.78
C THR A 75 -0.69 -4.11 1.72
N LEU A 76 -0.31 -5.26 1.16
CA LEU A 76 0.15 -6.41 1.95
C LEU A 76 1.45 -6.12 2.69
N LEU A 77 2.40 -5.45 2.03
CA LEU A 77 3.66 -5.04 2.64
C LEU A 77 3.40 -4.08 3.80
N ALA A 78 2.56 -3.07 3.61
CA ALA A 78 2.16 -2.14 4.66
C ALA A 78 1.50 -2.85 5.86
N SER A 79 0.63 -3.84 5.60
CA SER A 79 0.00 -4.65 6.66
C SER A 79 1.00 -5.51 7.43
N SER A 80 1.98 -6.10 6.72
CA SER A 80 3.06 -6.88 7.34
C SER A 80 3.95 -5.99 8.21
N SER A 81 4.37 -4.84 7.68
CA SER A 81 5.14 -3.82 8.40
C SER A 81 4.37 -3.30 9.62
N LEU A 82 3.05 -3.11 9.53
CA LEU A 82 2.23 -2.69 10.65
C LEU A 82 2.16 -3.76 11.75
N THR A 83 2.08 -5.04 11.39
CA THR A 83 2.09 -6.15 12.35
C THR A 83 3.41 -6.21 13.10
N GLN A 84 4.52 -6.05 12.37
CA GLN A 84 5.86 -6.00 12.95
C GLN A 84 6.05 -4.74 13.83
N ALA A 85 5.55 -3.59 13.37
CA ALA A 85 5.52 -2.34 14.13
C ALA A 85 4.73 -2.45 15.44
N GLY A 86 3.61 -3.17 15.44
CA GLY A 86 2.81 -3.42 16.65
C GLY A 86 3.60 -4.16 17.73
N SER A 87 4.58 -4.97 17.35
CA SER A 87 5.47 -5.67 18.31
C SER A 87 6.50 -4.74 18.96
N TYR A 88 6.73 -3.54 18.39
CA TYR A 88 7.64 -2.54 18.95
C TYR A 88 6.98 -1.65 20.00
N ILE A 89 5.65 -1.50 19.99
CA ILE A 89 4.93 -0.74 21.01
C ILE A 89 5.25 -1.29 22.40
N GLY A 90 5.55 -0.38 23.33
CA GLY A 90 5.90 -0.73 24.71
C GLY A 90 7.30 -1.30 24.90
N LYS A 91 8.08 -1.53 23.83
CA LYS A 91 9.49 -1.93 23.94
C LYS A 91 10.38 -0.71 24.09
N TYR A 92 11.55 -0.91 24.68
CA TYR A 92 12.58 0.11 24.81
C TYR A 92 13.46 0.09 23.55
N MET A 93 13.54 1.22 22.84
CA MET A 93 14.32 1.37 21.62
C MET A 93 15.45 2.38 21.82
N THR A 94 16.62 2.08 21.26
CA THR A 94 17.72 3.04 21.09
C THR A 94 17.98 3.23 19.60
N SER A 95 18.00 4.49 19.17
CA SER A 95 18.36 4.88 17.80
C SER A 95 19.78 4.42 17.45
N ALA A 96 20.08 4.22 16.17
CA ALA A 96 21.38 3.74 15.70
C ALA A 96 22.55 4.64 16.13
N ASP A 97 22.29 5.95 16.27
CA ASP A 97 23.26 6.96 16.74
C ASP A 97 23.32 7.05 18.28
N GLY A 98 22.47 6.33 19.00
CA GLY A 98 22.40 6.38 20.47
C GLY A 98 21.79 7.66 21.06
N SER A 99 21.53 8.67 20.24
CA SER A 99 21.01 9.99 20.63
C SER A 99 19.57 9.98 21.16
N VAL A 100 18.73 9.06 20.67
CA VAL A 100 17.32 8.94 21.09
C VAL A 100 17.11 7.57 21.72
N LYS A 101 16.60 7.55 22.95
CA LYS A 101 16.33 6.35 23.72
C LYS A 101 14.99 6.48 24.43
N GLY A 102 14.23 5.40 24.50
CA GLY A 102 13.08 5.32 25.40
C GLY A 102 12.06 4.28 24.97
N THR A 103 10.94 4.26 25.68
CA THR A 103 9.84 3.33 25.40
C THR A 103 9.00 3.82 24.24
N VAL A 104 8.74 2.95 23.27
CA VAL A 104 7.92 3.25 22.10
C VAL A 104 6.45 3.41 22.51
N ALA A 105 5.89 4.59 22.28
CA ALA A 105 4.49 4.90 22.54
C ALA A 105 3.60 4.63 21.33
N SER A 106 4.09 4.95 20.13
CA SER A 106 3.35 4.73 18.88
C SER A 106 4.31 4.45 17.72
N VAL A 107 3.80 3.83 16.65
CA VAL A 107 4.57 3.55 15.44
C VAL A 107 3.73 3.93 14.23
N LYS A 108 4.35 4.57 13.25
CA LYS A 108 3.76 4.90 11.95
C LYS A 108 4.54 4.22 10.84
N VAL A 109 3.81 3.58 9.94
CA VAL A 109 4.35 2.94 8.75
C VAL A 109 4.20 3.91 7.58
N TYR A 110 5.32 4.27 6.97
CA TYR A 110 5.40 5.08 5.77
C TYR A 110 5.96 4.22 4.62
N SER A 111 5.81 4.70 3.40
CA SER A 111 6.39 4.05 2.21
C SER A 111 7.91 3.93 2.28
N ASP A 112 8.57 4.82 3.03
CA ASP A 112 10.04 4.87 3.19
C ASP A 112 10.53 4.17 4.47
N GLY A 113 9.62 3.56 5.25
CA GLY A 113 9.99 2.78 6.44
C GLY A 113 9.08 3.00 7.63
N ILE A 114 9.52 2.48 8.77
CA ILE A 114 8.75 2.47 10.02
C ILE A 114 9.36 3.51 10.97
N ILE A 115 8.54 4.44 11.46
CA ILE A 115 8.95 5.46 12.45
C ILE A 115 8.28 5.14 13.78
N ALA A 116 9.09 4.87 14.80
CA ALA A 116 8.65 4.73 16.18
C ALA A 116 8.76 6.06 16.91
N THR A 117 7.71 6.48 17.61
CA THR A 117 7.70 7.64 18.48
C THR A 117 7.73 7.18 19.93
N THR A 118 8.75 7.62 20.65
CA THR A 118 8.98 7.37 22.07
C THR A 118 8.00 8.16 22.95
N THR A 119 7.77 7.73 24.19
CA THR A 119 6.99 8.46 25.21
C THR A 119 7.44 9.90 25.40
N ASP A 120 8.73 10.17 25.26
CA ASP A 120 9.34 11.50 25.37
C ASP A 120 9.24 12.34 24.09
N GLY A 121 8.51 11.85 23.07
CA GLY A 121 8.32 12.52 21.78
C GLY A 121 9.47 12.36 20.79
N GLY A 122 10.51 11.58 21.13
CA GLY A 122 11.61 11.27 20.23
C GLY A 122 11.17 10.36 19.08
N ASN A 123 11.56 10.68 17.85
CA ASN A 123 11.29 9.85 16.67
C ASN A 123 12.52 9.01 16.33
N ILE A 124 12.31 7.70 16.15
CA ILE A 124 13.34 6.75 15.78
C ILE A 124 12.91 6.08 14.48
N LEU A 125 13.71 6.23 13.43
CA LEU A 125 13.56 5.45 12.21
C LEU A 125 14.05 4.03 12.47
N VAL A 126 13.18 3.04 12.26
CA VAL A 126 13.52 1.63 12.43
C VAL A 126 14.31 1.19 11.20
N GLN A 127 15.62 1.11 11.37
CA GLN A 127 16.58 0.68 10.35
C GLN A 127 17.66 -0.21 10.97
N ALA A 128 18.56 -0.75 10.15
CA ALA A 128 19.67 -1.55 10.63
C ALA A 128 20.50 -0.78 11.69
N GLY A 129 20.86 -1.45 12.78
CA GLY A 129 21.67 -0.88 13.87
C GLY A 129 20.89 -0.33 15.07
N ILE A 130 19.55 -0.33 15.04
CA ILE A 130 18.74 -0.02 16.23
C ILE A 130 18.74 -1.20 17.22
N THR A 131 18.74 -0.91 18.51
CA THR A 131 18.58 -1.93 19.56
C THR A 131 17.19 -1.86 20.16
N LEU A 132 16.57 -3.03 20.33
CA LEU A 132 15.25 -3.20 20.93
C LEU A 132 15.37 -4.09 22.17
N SER A 133 14.77 -3.68 23.28
CA SER A 133 14.78 -4.41 24.54
C SER A 133 13.39 -4.43 25.17
N ASP A 134 13.07 -5.49 25.90
CA ASP A 134 11.75 -5.66 26.54
C ASP A 134 11.50 -4.62 27.64
N LYS A 135 12.57 -4.14 28.28
CA LYS A 135 12.56 -3.11 29.32
C LYS A 135 13.83 -2.25 29.20
N ALA A 136 13.78 -1.01 29.69
CA ALA A 136 14.96 -0.18 29.88
C ALA A 136 16.04 -0.98 30.66
N PRO A 137 17.33 -0.85 30.31
CA PRO A 137 18.40 -1.53 31.05
C PRO A 137 18.29 -1.10 32.50
N THR A 138 17.96 -2.05 33.37
CA THR A 138 18.00 -1.84 34.81
C THR A 138 19.46 -1.62 35.15
N THR A 139 19.82 -0.38 35.49
CA THR A 139 21.04 -0.14 36.25
C THR A 139 20.88 -0.96 37.52
N THR A 140 21.56 -2.12 37.57
CA THR A 140 21.71 -2.87 38.80
C THR A 140 22.44 -1.94 39.75
N ASP A 141 21.66 -1.32 40.62
CA ASP A 141 22.15 -0.57 41.76
C ASP A 141 22.88 -1.59 42.65
N THR A 142 24.20 -1.68 42.48
CA THR A 142 25.09 -2.23 43.51
C THR A 142 25.21 -1.19 44.63
N SER A 143 24.10 -0.87 45.29
CA SER A 143 24.11 -0.20 46.59
C SER A 143 23.09 -0.86 47.52
N SER A 144 23.40 -2.08 47.97
CA SER A 144 22.94 -2.50 49.31
C SER A 144 23.67 -3.70 49.88
N SER A 145 24.12 -3.48 51.13
CA SER A 145 24.30 -4.45 52.21
C SER A 145 25.68 -5.07 52.43
N SER A 146 26.26 -4.59 53.54
CA SER A 146 27.17 -5.23 54.52
C SER A 146 28.65 -5.33 54.20
#